data_AF-D7BF76-F1
#
_entry.id   AF-D7BF76-F1
#
_cell.length_a   1.000
_cell.length_b   1.000
_cell.length_c   1.000
_cell.angle_alpha   90.00
_cell.angle_beta   90.00
_cell.angle_gamma   90.00
#
_symmetry.space_group_name_H-M   'P 1'
#
loop_
_entity.id
_entity.type
_entity.pdbx_description
1 polymer ?
#
loop_
_entity_poly.entity_id
_entity_poly.type
_entity_poly.pdbx_seq_one_letter_code
_entity_poly.pdbx_strand_id
1 'polypeptide(L)'
;MPLSSPPPVRPNAKERPSKLEPSPPYKAEVRVGIVVSKKVGKAVVRNKVRRRLREILRRMHLPSCELVVVAQPEAAGASFAELLRDLTQALKKAGLVQ
;
A
#
# COMPACT_ATOMS: atom_id res chain seq x y z
N MET A 1 16.33 -47.78 -43.32
CA MET A 1 17.42 -47.31 -42.44
C MET A 1 16.87 -46.18 -41.57
N PRO A 2 17.07 -46.21 -40.25
CA PRO A 2 16.50 -45.23 -39.32
C PRO A 2 17.40 -44.00 -39.21
N LEU A 3 16.83 -42.90 -38.71
CA LEU A 3 17.41 -41.82 -37.87
C LEU A 3 16.51 -40.59 -38.07
N SER A 4 15.45 -40.49 -37.28
CA SER A 4 15.43 -39.68 -36.05
C SER A 4 14.91 -38.28 -36.35
N SER A 5 13.59 -38.12 -36.34
CA SER A 5 12.96 -36.82 -36.11
C SER A 5 13.55 -36.23 -34.81
N PRO A 6 14.19 -35.06 -34.83
CA PRO A 6 14.64 -34.45 -33.59
C PRO A 6 13.43 -34.08 -32.73
N PRO A 7 13.47 -34.33 -31.40
CA PRO A 7 12.42 -33.92 -30.48
C PRO A 7 12.30 -32.39 -30.41
N PRO A 8 11.16 -31.86 -29.96
CA PRO A 8 10.89 -30.43 -29.97
C PRO A 8 11.91 -29.67 -29.11
N VAL A 9 12.56 -28.67 -29.73
CA VAL A 9 13.39 -27.71 -29.01
C VAL A 9 12.49 -26.95 -28.05
N ARG A 10 12.67 -27.18 -26.75
CA ARG A 10 12.02 -26.37 -25.70
C ARG A 10 12.46 -24.91 -25.90
N PRO A 11 11.57 -23.93 -26.01
CA PRO A 11 11.99 -22.55 -25.99
C PRO A 11 12.69 -22.29 -24.65
N ASN A 12 13.92 -21.79 -24.77
CA ASN A 12 14.86 -21.59 -23.69
C ASN A 12 14.28 -20.62 -22.67
N ALA A 13 14.14 -21.03 -21.41
CA ALA A 13 13.68 -20.19 -20.29
C ALA A 13 14.77 -19.20 -19.84
N LYS A 14 15.36 -18.47 -20.80
CA LYS A 14 16.39 -17.46 -20.59
C LYS A 14 16.18 -16.17 -21.36
N GLU A 15 14.99 -15.91 -21.88
CA GLU A 15 14.59 -14.53 -22.17
C GLU A 15 14.01 -13.93 -20.90
N ARG A 16 14.91 -13.37 -20.08
CA ARG A 16 14.54 -12.28 -19.19
C ARG A 16 14.20 -11.10 -20.10
N PRO A 17 12.94 -10.65 -20.24
CA PRO A 17 12.73 -9.34 -20.83
C PRO A 17 13.20 -8.33 -19.79
N SER A 18 14.45 -7.91 -19.92
CA SER A 18 14.99 -6.67 -19.40
C SER A 18 14.35 -5.48 -20.12
N LYS A 19 13.03 -5.38 -20.03
CA LYS A 19 12.30 -4.20 -20.47
C LYS A 19 11.76 -3.53 -19.22
N LEU A 20 12.58 -2.61 -18.67
CA LEU A 20 12.04 -1.43 -18.02
C LEU A 20 11.22 -0.69 -19.09
N GLU A 21 10.00 -1.15 -19.32
CA GLU A 21 8.96 -0.26 -19.83
C GLU A 21 8.77 0.76 -18.70
N PRO A 22 9.00 2.07 -18.90
CA PRO A 22 8.54 3.04 -17.94
C PRO A 22 7.03 2.83 -17.81
N SER A 23 6.61 2.40 -16.62
CA SER A 23 5.20 2.32 -16.25
C SER A 23 4.48 3.56 -16.79
N PRO A 24 3.29 3.42 -17.41
CA PRO A 24 2.55 4.54 -18.00
C PRO A 24 2.51 5.73 -17.03
N PRO A 25 2.53 6.98 -17.55
CA PRO A 25 2.77 8.18 -16.76
C PRO A 25 1.84 8.14 -15.56
N TYR A 26 2.48 8.17 -14.38
CA TYR A 26 1.92 8.06 -13.05
C TYR A 26 0.48 8.59 -13.06
N LYS A 27 -0.48 7.67 -13.22
CA LYS A 27 -1.88 7.97 -12.97
C LYS A 27 -1.88 8.65 -11.62
N ALA A 28 -2.52 9.81 -11.52
CA ALA A 28 -2.45 10.68 -10.35
C ALA A 28 -3.11 9.96 -9.16
N GLU A 29 -2.41 8.98 -8.59
CA GLU A 29 -2.91 7.97 -7.68
C GLU A 29 -2.46 8.34 -6.28
N VAL A 30 -3.41 8.22 -5.36
CA VAL A 30 -3.14 8.43 -3.94
C VAL A 30 -2.27 7.28 -3.44
N ARG A 31 -1.02 7.56 -3.07
CA ARG A 31 -0.11 6.59 -2.48
C ARG A 31 -0.10 6.74 -0.98
N VAL A 32 -0.56 5.70 -0.28
CA VAL A 32 -0.65 5.72 1.17
C VAL A 32 0.21 4.64 1.81
N GLY A 33 1.26 5.07 2.51
CA GLY A 33 2.02 4.25 3.43
C GLY A 33 1.38 4.28 4.82
N ILE A 34 1.16 3.11 5.44
CA ILE A 34 0.72 3.03 6.84
C ILE A 34 1.81 2.33 7.65
N VAL A 35 2.41 3.07 8.57
CA VAL A 35 3.44 2.61 9.49
C VAL A 35 2.83 2.48 10.88
N VAL A 36 2.88 1.28 11.44
CA VAL A 36 2.39 1.03 12.80
C VAL A 36 3.55 0.61 13.68
N SER A 37 3.89 1.45 14.66
CA SER A 37 5.02 1.24 15.57
C SER A 37 4.85 -0.05 16.38
N LYS A 38 5.97 -0.69 16.74
CA LYS A 38 5.99 -1.88 17.61
C LYS A 38 5.38 -1.57 18.99
N LYS A 39 5.46 -0.32 19.44
CA LYS A 39 4.92 0.16 20.73
C LYS A 39 3.38 0.15 20.82
N VAL A 40 2.68 0.05 19.68
CA VAL A 40 1.20 -0.04 19.63
C VAL A 40 0.69 -1.36 20.22
N GLY A 41 1.51 -2.42 20.20
CA GLY A 41 1.18 -3.69 20.84
C GLY A 41 1.32 -4.90 19.92
N LYS A 42 0.60 -5.98 20.25
CA LYS A 42 0.66 -7.26 19.54
C LYS A 42 0.22 -7.12 18.08
N ALA A 43 0.61 -8.10 17.24
CA ALA A 43 0.31 -8.10 15.80
C ALA A 43 -1.18 -7.91 15.48
N VAL A 44 -2.08 -8.49 16.29
CA VAL A 44 -3.53 -8.36 16.12
C VAL A 44 -4.01 -6.91 16.30
N VAL A 45 -3.52 -6.22 17.33
CA VAL A 45 -3.84 -4.81 17.59
C VAL A 45 -3.30 -3.93 16.45
N ARG A 46 -2.05 -4.15 16.04
CA ARG A 46 -1.42 -3.42 14.93
C ARG A 46 -2.18 -3.60 13.62
N ASN A 47 -2.59 -4.84 13.32
CA ASN A 47 -3.37 -5.16 12.12
C ASN A 47 -4.76 -4.55 12.17
N LYS A 48 -5.41 -4.54 13.34
CA LYS A 48 -6.70 -3.88 13.56
C LYS A 48 -6.60 -2.38 13.29
N VAL A 49 -5.59 -1.71 13.84
CA VAL A 49 -5.32 -0.27 13.59
C VAL A 49 -5.05 -0.03 12.11
N ARG A 50 -4.17 -0.83 11.48
CA ARG A 50 -3.85 -0.70 10.05
C ARG A 50 -5.09 -0.87 9.16
N ARG A 51 -5.96 -1.83 9.47
CA ARG A 51 -7.24 -2.04 8.75
C ARG A 51 -8.17 -0.85 8.91
N ARG A 52 -8.38 -0.35 10.13
CA ARG A 52 -9.23 0.82 10.41
C ARG A 52 -8.74 2.07 9.69
N LEU A 53 -7.44 2.38 9.78
CA LEU A 53 -6.86 3.54 9.10
C LEU A 53 -7.05 3.44 7.58
N ARG A 54 -6.80 2.26 7.00
CA ARG A 54 -7.00 2.03 5.56
C ARG A 54 -8.45 2.20 5.13
N GLU A 55 -9.39 1.78 5.97
CA GLU A 55 -10.82 1.96 5.71
C GLU A 55 -11.22 3.43 5.74
N ILE A 56 -10.75 4.20 6.73
CA ILE A 56 -11.00 5.65 6.81
C ILE A 56 -10.45 6.34 5.55
N LEU A 57 -9.19 6.05 5.20
CA LEU A 57 -8.54 6.60 4.00
C LEU A 57 -9.28 6.24 2.71
N ARG A 58 -9.85 5.03 2.61
CA ARG A 58 -10.64 4.61 1.45
C ARG A 58 -11.95 5.37 1.32
N ARG A 59 -12.54 5.80 2.44
CA ARG A 59 -13.78 6.59 2.45
C ARG A 59 -13.53 8.08 2.16
N MET A 60 -12.27 8.52 2.24
CA MET A 60 -11.88 9.91 2.01
C MET A 60 -11.51 10.12 0.55
N HIS A 61 -12.00 11.20 -0.05
CA HIS A 61 -11.56 11.64 -1.38
C HIS A 61 -10.28 12.46 -1.22
N LEU A 62 -9.14 11.80 -1.37
CA LEU A 62 -7.84 12.45 -1.31
C LEU A 62 -7.40 12.88 -2.72
N PRO A 63 -6.81 14.08 -2.87
CA PRO A 63 -6.13 14.44 -4.10
C PRO A 63 -4.93 13.51 -4.32
N SER A 64 -4.41 13.48 -5.55
CA SER A 64 -3.23 12.71 -5.91
C SER A 64 -2.02 13.13 -5.07
N CYS A 65 -1.74 12.38 -4.01
CA CYS A 65 -0.70 12.70 -3.05
C CYS A 65 0.02 11.43 -2.56
N GLU A 66 1.25 11.61 -2.09
CA GLU A 66 1.98 10.60 -1.36
C GLU A 66 1.92 10.93 0.13
N LEU A 67 1.36 10.03 0.93
CA LEU A 67 1.18 10.26 2.36
C LEU A 67 1.63 9.05 3.17
N VAL A 68 2.25 9.32 4.32
CA VAL A 68 2.66 8.30 5.29
C VAL A 68 1.93 8.55 6.60
N VAL A 69 1.06 7.61 6.97
CA VAL A 69 0.38 7.62 8.27
C VAL A 69 1.21 6.82 9.27
N VAL A 70 1.70 7.49 10.31
CA VAL A 70 2.41 6.84 11.42
C VAL A 70 1.46 6.74 12.61
N ALA A 71 1.09 5.51 12.97
CA ALA A 71 0.25 5.27 14.15
C ALA A 71 1.09 5.38 15.44
N GLN A 72 0.66 6.26 16.33
CA GLN A 72 1.21 6.43 17.68
C GLN A 72 0.73 5.32 18.62
N PRO A 73 1.42 5.04 19.74
CA PRO A 73 1.04 3.99 20.70
C PRO A 73 -0.41 4.10 21.19
N GLU A 74 -0.92 5.32 21.35
CA GLU A 74 -2.29 5.64 21.77
C GLU A 74 -3.36 5.08 20.81
N ALA A 75 -3.02 4.89 19.53
CA ALA A 75 -3.92 4.32 18.52
C ALA A 75 -4.37 2.88 18.83
N ALA A 76 -3.68 2.18 19.75
CA ALA A 76 -4.02 0.84 20.19
C ALA A 76 -5.39 0.76 20.90
N GLY A 77 -5.68 1.76 21.74
CA GLY A 77 -6.91 1.86 22.53
C GLY A 77 -8.00 2.70 21.85
N ALA A 78 -7.61 3.52 20.87
CA ALA A 78 -8.53 4.44 20.21
C ALA A 78 -9.70 3.71 19.51
N SER A 79 -10.87 4.28 19.68
CA SER A 79 -12.08 3.95 18.93
C SER A 79 -11.92 4.34 17.46
N PHE A 80 -12.80 3.82 16.61
CA PHE A 80 -12.79 4.17 15.19
C PHE A 80 -13.08 5.66 14.97
N ALA A 81 -13.98 6.24 15.78
CA ALA A 81 -14.34 7.66 15.70
C ALA A 81 -13.16 8.57 16.06
N GLU A 82 -12.40 8.22 17.10
CA GLU A 82 -11.18 8.95 17.49
C GLU A 82 -10.13 8.87 16.38
N LEU A 83 -9.86 7.67 15.85
CA LEU A 83 -8.92 7.52 14.73
C LEU A 83 -9.33 8.32 13.49
N LEU A 84 -10.63 8.39 13.19
CA LEU A 84 -11.16 9.18 12.08
C LEU A 84 -10.97 10.66 12.34
N ARG A 85 -11.27 11.13 13.56
CA ARG A 85 -11.11 12.54 13.95
C ARG A 85 -9.64 12.95 13.86
N ASP A 86 -8.74 12.16 14.42
CA ASP A 86 -7.30 12.44 14.46
C ASP A 86 -6.71 12.43 13.05
N LEU A 87 -7.06 11.44 12.23
CA LEU A 87 -6.59 11.35 10.85
C LEU A 87 -7.13 12.51 9.99
N THR A 88 -8.40 12.88 10.17
CA THR A 88 -8.98 14.05 9.48
C THR A 88 -8.27 15.34 9.91
N GLN A 89 -8.00 15.51 11.20
CA GLN A 89 -7.32 16.69 11.71
C GLN A 89 -5.86 16.76 11.23
N ALA A 90 -5.16 15.62 11.17
CA ALA A 90 -3.82 15.53 10.60
C ALA A 90 -3.80 15.87 9.11
N LEU A 91 -4.79 15.39 8.35
CA LEU A 91 -4.90 15.70 6.92
C LEU A 91 -5.29 17.16 6.65
N LYS A 92 -6.13 17.77 7.48
CA LYS A 92 -6.40 19.21 7.45
C LYS A 92 -5.15 20.03 7.71
N LYS A 93 -4.35 19.66 8.71
CA LYS A 93 -3.05 20.29 8.99
C LYS A 93 -2.07 20.15 7.82
N ALA A 94 -2.12 19.02 7.11
CA ALA A 94 -1.32 18.79 5.91
C ALA A 94 -1.86 19.51 4.65
N GLY A 95 -3.01 20.19 4.73
CA GLY A 95 -3.63 20.89 3.60
C GLY A 95 -4.22 19.97 2.53
N LEU A 96 -4.37 18.67 2.83
CA LEU A 96 -4.88 17.67 1.88
C LEU A 96 -6.41 17.59 1.87
N VAL A 97 -7.06 18.13 2.89
CA VAL A 97 -8.51 18.11 3.09
C VAL A 97 -8.92 19.45 3.70
N GLN A 98 -9.99 20.09 3.23
CA GLN A 98 -10.53 21.33 3.80
C GLN A 98 -11.49 21.07 4.96
#